data_AF-A0A0G0EJI3-F1
#
_entry.id   AF-A0A0G0EJI3-F1
#
_cell.length_a   1.000
_cell.length_b   1.000
_cell.length_c   1.000
_cell.angle_alpha   90.00
_cell.angle_beta   90.00
_cell.angle_gamma   90.00
#
_symmetry.space_group_name_H-M   'P 1'
#
loop_
_entity.id
_entity.type
_entity.pdbx_description
1 polymer ?
#
loop_
_entity_poly.entity_id
_entity_poly.type
_entity_poly.pdbx_seq_one_letter_code
_entity_poly.pdbx_strand_id
1 'polypeptide(L)'
;MKKINNKKIGIIGGVGPQSTNFIYKKIIEFSQAKYGAKNNDDFPYLIFESLPIPDFIGNKKNIEKAKGMLIKSAKTLEVAGATKLAIASNTVHILLKELENHTAVDFISVITEVSKNVSKKKIKTVGLLGSPVLVKELR
;
A
#
# COMPACT_ATOMS: atom_id res chain seq x y z
N MET A 1 3.82 -4.07 32.28
CA MET A 1 4.17 -3.20 31.13
C MET A 1 3.64 -3.85 29.85
N LYS A 2 2.85 -3.13 29.04
CA LYS A 2 2.40 -3.63 27.71
C LYS A 2 3.65 -3.85 26.84
N LYS A 3 3.81 -5.06 26.28
CA LYS A 3 4.91 -5.40 25.37
C LYS A 3 4.87 -4.44 24.19
N ILE A 4 5.91 -3.63 23.98
CA ILE A 4 6.02 -2.78 22.79
C ILE A 4 6.11 -3.73 21.59
N ASN A 5 5.11 -3.68 20.72
CA ASN A 5 5.03 -4.54 19.55
C ASN A 5 5.96 -3.96 18.48
N ASN A 6 7.12 -4.57 18.26
CA ASN A 6 8.12 -4.14 17.26
C ASN A 6 7.66 -4.32 15.78
N LYS A 7 6.37 -4.59 15.55
CA LYS A 7 5.82 -4.75 14.21
C LYS A 7 5.53 -3.38 13.61
N LYS A 8 6.41 -2.94 12.71
CA LYS A 8 6.24 -1.70 11.94
C LYS A 8 5.60 -2.02 10.59
N ILE A 9 4.72 -1.15 10.12
CA ILE A 9 4.14 -1.24 8.78
C ILE A 9 4.79 -0.15 7.91
N GLY A 10 5.45 -0.55 6.83
CA GLY A 10 5.99 0.36 5.83
C GLY A 10 4.95 0.65 4.76
N ILE A 11 4.76 1.92 4.40
CA ILE A 11 3.81 2.34 3.39
C ILE A 11 4.53 3.18 2.34
N ILE A 12 4.57 2.65 1.11
CA ILE A 12 5.04 3.37 -0.08
C ILE A 12 3.88 4.23 -0.58
N GLY A 13 4.05 5.55 -0.53
CA GLY A 13 3.07 6.54 -0.94
C GLY A 13 3.67 7.61 -1.84
N GLY A 14 2.96 8.73 -1.99
CA GLY A 14 3.38 9.87 -2.80
C GLY A 14 3.01 9.76 -4.29
N VAL A 15 2.59 8.57 -4.73
CA VAL A 15 1.99 8.34 -6.06
C VAL A 15 0.52 8.79 -6.06
N GLY A 16 0.34 10.11 -5.96
CA GLY A 16 -0.87 10.76 -5.48
C GLY A 16 -0.80 10.98 -3.97
N PRO A 17 -0.23 12.11 -3.49
CA PRO A 17 -0.12 12.40 -2.06
C PRO A 17 -1.46 12.35 -1.31
N GLN A 18 -2.57 12.66 -2.01
CA GLN A 18 -3.93 12.55 -1.48
C GLN A 18 -4.28 11.10 -1.10
N SER A 19 -3.80 10.11 -1.85
CA SER A 19 -4.02 8.69 -1.56
C SER A 19 -3.25 8.25 -0.30
N THR A 20 -2.02 8.76 -0.11
CA THR A 20 -1.28 8.56 1.15
C THR A 20 -2.02 9.16 2.34
N ASN A 21 -2.55 10.38 2.21
CA ASN A 21 -3.35 11.00 3.27
C ASN A 21 -4.62 10.19 3.55
N PHE A 22 -5.28 9.70 2.49
CA PHE A 22 -6.47 8.87 2.61
C PHE A 22 -6.22 7.58 3.40
N ILE A 23 -5.15 6.85 3.09
CA ILE A 23 -4.85 5.60 3.81
C ILE A 23 -4.51 5.86 5.29
N TYR A 24 -3.76 6.93 5.59
CA TYR A 24 -3.44 7.28 6.97
C TYR A 24 -4.71 7.63 7.77
N LYS A 25 -5.59 8.45 7.19
CA LYS A 25 -6.91 8.75 7.77
C LYS A 25 -7.72 7.48 8.01
N LYS A 26 -7.74 6.54 7.06
CA LYS A 26 -8.46 5.27 7.21
C LYS A 26 -7.89 4.38 8.31
N ILE A 27 -6.57 4.37 8.49
CA ILE A 27 -5.94 3.64 9.60
C ILE A 27 -6.37 4.22 10.95
N ILE A 28 -6.41 5.55 11.08
CA ILE A 28 -6.88 6.23 12.30
C ILE A 28 -8.34 5.87 12.59
N GLU A 29 -9.22 6.11 11.60
CA GLU A 29 -10.66 5.83 11.73
C GLU A 29 -10.93 4.36 12.07
N PHE A 30 -10.23 3.44 11.39
CA PHE A 30 -10.36 2.01 11.65
C PHE A 30 -9.86 1.64 13.04
N SER A 31 -8.74 2.21 13.49
CA SER A 31 -8.19 1.91 14.81
C SER A 31 -9.14 2.36 15.92
N GLN A 32 -9.75 3.54 15.76
CA GLN A 32 -10.76 4.07 16.67
C GLN A 32 -12.03 3.20 16.67
N ALA A 33 -12.59 2.92 15.48
CA ALA A 33 -13.85 2.20 15.36
C ALA A 33 -13.74 0.72 15.74
N LYS A 34 -12.62 0.06 15.40
CA LYS A 34 -12.46 -1.38 15.59
C LYS A 34 -11.82 -1.74 16.92
N TYR A 35 -10.86 -0.95 17.39
CA TYR A 35 -10.07 -1.26 18.59
C TYR A 35 -10.29 -0.27 19.74
N GLY A 36 -11.13 0.76 19.54
CA GLY A 36 -11.38 1.75 20.58
C GLY A 36 -10.16 2.62 20.89
N ALA A 37 -9.24 2.78 19.93
CA ALA A 37 -8.02 3.59 20.09
C ALA A 37 -8.37 5.03 20.51
N LYS A 38 -7.73 5.52 21.57
CA LYS A 38 -7.96 6.87 22.11
C LYS A 38 -6.64 7.59 22.39
N ASN A 39 -5.63 6.86 22.83
CA ASN A 39 -4.32 7.39 23.16
C ASN A 39 -3.34 7.14 22.02
N ASN A 40 -2.25 7.92 21.97
CA ASN A 40 -1.27 7.83 20.89
C ASN A 40 -0.62 6.43 20.77
N ASP A 41 -0.46 5.71 21.89
CA ASP A 41 0.12 4.36 21.95
C ASP A 41 -0.87 3.25 21.56
N ASP A 42 -2.13 3.58 21.27
CA ASP A 42 -3.11 2.63 20.72
C ASP A 42 -3.00 2.49 19.18
N PHE A 43 -2.35 3.44 18.52
CA PHE A 43 -2.19 3.45 17.06
C PHE A 43 -0.96 2.65 16.62
N PRO A 44 -0.97 2.04 15.42
CA PRO A 44 0.14 1.23 14.95
C PRO A 44 1.38 2.09 14.65
N TYR A 45 2.57 1.49 14.77
CA TYR A 45 3.79 2.11 14.27
C TYR A 45 3.84 2.01 12.74
N LEU A 46 3.72 3.15 12.08
CA LEU A 46 3.81 3.31 10.63
C LEU A 46 5.11 4.01 10.21
N ILE A 47 5.68 3.60 9.07
CA ILE A 47 6.75 4.32 8.37
C ILE A 47 6.23 4.64 6.97
N PHE A 48 6.26 5.91 6.59
CA PHE A 48 5.84 6.36 5.26
C PHE A 48 7.03 6.80 4.43
N GLU A 49 7.09 6.32 3.20
CA GLU A 49 7.94 6.84 2.13
C GLU A 49 7.03 7.54 1.12
N SER A 50 6.99 8.87 1.13
CA SER A 50 6.17 9.66 0.20
C SER A 50 7.04 10.12 -0.97
N LEU A 51 6.97 9.38 -2.07
CA LEU A 51 7.89 9.53 -3.20
C LEU A 51 7.32 10.44 -4.30
N PRO A 52 8.15 11.31 -4.91
CA PRO A 52 7.80 12.04 -6.12
C PRO A 52 7.96 11.14 -7.36
N ILE A 53 7.18 10.07 -7.44
CA ILE A 53 7.25 9.11 -8.55
C ILE A 53 6.84 9.83 -9.85
N PRO A 54 7.66 9.77 -10.93
CA PRO A 54 7.30 10.36 -12.21
C PRO A 54 6.04 9.70 -12.76
N ASP A 55 5.20 10.47 -13.46
CA ASP A 55 4.00 9.92 -14.07
C ASP A 55 4.36 8.88 -15.14
N PHE A 56 4.15 7.61 -14.81
CA PHE A 56 4.29 6.47 -15.71
C PHE A 56 2.94 5.98 -16.25
N ILE A 57 1.83 6.55 -15.78
CA ILE A 57 0.47 6.24 -16.22
C ILE A 57 0.21 6.96 -17.54
N GLY A 58 0.50 8.27 -17.61
CA GLY A 58 0.39 9.07 -18.82
C GLY A 58 1.58 8.93 -19.77
N ASN A 59 2.77 8.61 -19.25
CA ASN A 59 3.99 8.46 -20.04
C ASN A 59 4.76 7.19 -19.67
N LYS A 60 4.52 6.11 -20.43
CA LYS A 60 5.15 4.80 -20.20
C LYS A 60 6.70 4.82 -20.24
N LYS A 61 7.33 5.84 -20.84
CA LYS A 61 8.80 5.99 -20.82
C LYS A 61 9.36 6.12 -19.40
N ASN A 62 8.53 6.57 -18.45
CA ASN A 62 8.91 6.74 -17.06
C ASN A 62 8.81 5.46 -16.22
N ILE A 63 8.29 4.35 -16.76
CA ILE A 63 7.99 3.14 -15.98
C ILE A 63 9.24 2.55 -15.30
N GLU A 64 10.37 2.50 -16.01
CA GLU A 64 11.62 1.96 -15.46
C GLU A 64 12.18 2.85 -14.35
N LYS A 65 12.09 4.18 -14.50
CA LYS A 65 12.48 5.13 -13.47
C LYS A 65 11.58 5.02 -12.24
N ALA A 66 10.26 4.94 -12.44
CA ALA A 66 9.30 4.75 -11.35
C ALA A 66 9.56 3.43 -10.60
N LYS A 67 9.77 2.34 -11.34
CA LYS A 67 10.12 1.03 -10.78
C LYS A 67 11.37 1.10 -9.92
N GLY A 68 12.46 1.70 -10.41
CA GLY A 68 13.69 1.86 -9.63
C GLY A 68 13.48 2.63 -8.32
N MET A 69 12.68 3.69 -8.34
CA MET A 69 12.34 4.46 -7.13
C MET A 69 11.50 3.63 -6.13
N LEU A 70 10.54 2.87 -6.62
CA LEU A 70 9.68 2.01 -5.79
C LEU A 70 10.47 0.86 -5.16
N ILE A 71 11.37 0.21 -5.92
CA ILE A 71 12.26 -0.85 -5.41
C ILE A 71 13.17 -0.29 -4.32
N LYS A 72 13.77 0.88 -4.55
CA LYS A 72 14.61 1.55 -3.54
C LYS A 72 13.82 1.81 -2.26
N SER A 73 12.60 2.30 -2.39
CA SER A 73 11.73 2.57 -1.24
C SER A 73 11.35 1.31 -0.46
N ALA A 74 11.01 0.21 -1.15
CA ALA A 74 10.74 -1.08 -0.49
C ALA A 74 11.93 -1.54 0.37
N LYS A 75 13.15 -1.45 -0.19
CA LYS A 75 14.40 -1.76 0.54
C LYS A 75 14.67 -0.80 1.69
N THR A 76 14.42 0.50 1.52
CA THR A 76 14.55 1.48 2.61
C THR A 76 13.62 1.12 3.78
N LEU A 77 12.37 0.78 3.50
CA LEU A 77 11.40 0.41 4.52
C LEU A 77 11.77 -0.90 5.23
N GLU A 78 12.26 -1.90 4.48
CA GLU A 78 12.82 -3.14 5.03
C GLU A 78 13.97 -2.85 6.01
N VAL A 79 14.96 -2.05 5.60
CA VAL A 79 16.08 -1.64 6.47
C VAL A 79 15.61 -0.83 7.69
N ALA A 80 14.56 -0.03 7.56
CA ALA A 80 13.95 0.70 8.67
C ALA A 80 13.19 -0.22 9.67
N GLY A 81 13.10 -1.52 9.38
CA GLY A 81 12.48 -2.54 10.21
C GLY A 81 10.99 -2.72 9.96
N ALA A 82 10.48 -2.37 8.77
CA ALA A 82 9.13 -2.73 8.38
C ALA A 82 8.98 -4.25 8.32
N THR A 83 7.93 -4.76 8.95
CA THR A 83 7.60 -6.20 8.99
C THR A 83 6.53 -6.59 7.97
N LYS A 84 5.83 -5.59 7.43
CA LYS A 84 4.91 -5.68 6.30
C LYS A 84 4.99 -4.39 5.50
N LEU A 85 4.80 -4.50 4.19
CA LEU A 85 4.74 -3.37 3.28
C LEU A 85 3.32 -3.18 2.73
N ALA A 86 2.96 -1.95 2.38
CA ALA A 86 1.75 -1.63 1.65
C ALA A 86 2.02 -0.50 0.65
N ILE A 87 1.18 -0.40 -0.38
CA ILE A 87 1.29 0.63 -1.40
C ILE A 87 0.02 1.47 -1.37
N ALA A 88 0.15 2.77 -1.13
CA ALA A 88 -0.95 3.72 -1.09
C ALA A 88 -1.40 4.17 -2.49
N SER A 89 -1.56 3.24 -3.44
CA SER A 89 -2.03 3.52 -4.79
C SER A 89 -2.46 2.25 -5.51
N ASN A 90 -3.68 2.22 -6.06
CA ASN A 90 -4.16 1.05 -6.82
C ASN A 90 -3.34 0.84 -8.10
N THR A 91 -3.06 1.90 -8.87
CA THR A 91 -2.36 1.77 -10.16
C THR A 91 -0.93 1.25 -10.00
N VAL A 92 -0.24 1.59 -8.90
CA VAL A 92 1.13 1.11 -8.65
C VAL A 92 1.17 -0.41 -8.44
N HIS A 93 0.05 -1.05 -8.08
CA HIS A 93 0.01 -2.50 -7.90
C HIS A 93 0.27 -3.28 -9.20
N ILE A 94 0.23 -2.65 -10.39
CA ILE A 94 0.70 -3.29 -11.63
C ILE A 94 2.18 -3.69 -11.56
N LEU A 95 2.98 -3.00 -10.73
CA LEU A 95 4.39 -3.28 -10.51
C LEU A 95 4.62 -4.16 -9.28
N LEU A 96 3.57 -4.58 -8.56
CA LEU A 96 3.70 -5.26 -7.26
C LEU A 96 4.56 -6.51 -7.35
N LYS A 97 4.33 -7.37 -8.36
CA LYS A 97 5.05 -8.63 -8.50
C LYS A 97 6.56 -8.42 -8.63
N GLU A 98 6.94 -7.36 -9.31
CA GLU A 98 8.33 -6.98 -9.49
C GLU A 98 8.94 -6.42 -8.20
N LEU A 99 8.18 -5.65 -7.42
CA LEU A 99 8.62 -5.17 -6.11
C LEU A 99 8.83 -6.32 -5.12
N GLU A 100 7.94 -7.32 -5.12
CA GLU A 100 8.05 -8.52 -4.29
C GLU A 100 9.36 -9.30 -4.54
N ASN A 101 9.88 -9.27 -5.77
CA ASN A 101 11.15 -9.94 -6.11
C ASN A 101 12.39 -9.24 -5.49
N HIS A 102 12.23 -8.04 -4.92
CA HIS A 102 13.34 -7.18 -4.49
C HIS A 102 13.39 -6.89 -2.99
N THR A 103 12.53 -7.52 -2.19
CA THR A 103 12.51 -7.39 -0.72
C THR A 103 12.07 -8.70 -0.08
N ALA A 104 12.56 -9.00 1.12
CA ALA A 104 12.09 -10.16 1.89
C ALA A 104 10.80 -9.87 2.68
N VAL A 105 10.31 -8.62 2.67
CA VAL A 105 9.15 -8.19 3.44
C VAL A 105 7.88 -8.29 2.59
N ASP A 106 6.91 -9.08 3.07
CA ASP A 106 5.66 -9.27 2.33
C ASP A 106 4.85 -7.98 2.18
N PHE A 107 4.24 -7.84 1.01
CA PHE A 107 3.26 -6.78 0.73
C PHE A 107 1.83 -7.20 1.11
N ILE A 108 1.09 -6.27 1.68
CA ILE A 108 -0.37 -6.31 1.81
C ILE A 108 -0.95 -5.69 0.54
N SER A 109 -1.39 -6.54 -0.38
CA SER A 109 -1.98 -6.13 -1.66
C SER A 109 -3.46 -5.76 -1.50
N VAL A 110 -3.83 -4.54 -1.88
CA VAL A 110 -5.24 -4.11 -1.84
C VAL A 110 -6.11 -4.99 -2.76
N ILE A 111 -5.56 -5.42 -3.90
CA ILE A 111 -6.27 -6.26 -4.88
C ILE A 111 -6.60 -7.61 -4.24
N THR A 112 -5.61 -8.22 -3.57
CA THR A 112 -5.80 -9.50 -2.90
C THR A 112 -6.81 -9.40 -1.77
N GLU A 113 -6.72 -8.37 -0.93
CA GLU A 113 -7.61 -8.20 0.22
C GLU A 113 -9.05 -7.87 -0.19
N VAL A 114 -9.24 -7.06 -1.23
CA VAL A 114 -10.57 -6.79 -1.79
C VAL A 114 -11.17 -8.06 -2.39
N SER A 115 -10.42 -8.80 -3.21
CA SER A 115 -10.88 -10.07 -3.80
C SER A 115 -11.29 -11.08 -2.73
N LYS A 116 -10.47 -11.28 -1.69
CA LYS A 116 -10.82 -12.13 -0.53
C LYS A 116 -12.13 -11.69 0.12
N ASN A 117 -12.32 -10.38 0.32
CA ASN A 117 -13.53 -9.84 0.95
C ASN A 117 -14.78 -10.06 0.09
N VAL A 118 -14.69 -9.86 -1.22
CA VAL A 118 -15.77 -10.12 -2.19
C VAL A 118 -16.13 -11.61 -2.19
N SER A 119 -15.15 -12.50 -2.26
CA SER A 119 -15.37 -13.95 -2.22
C SER A 119 -16.01 -14.42 -0.92
N LYS A 120 -15.60 -13.88 0.24
CA LYS A 120 -16.23 -14.18 1.53
C LYS A 120 -17.72 -13.82 1.57
N LYS A 121 -18.13 -12.80 0.82
CA LYS A 121 -19.53 -12.40 0.66
C LYS A 121 -20.30 -13.21 -0.39
N LYS A 122 -19.67 -14.24 -0.99
CA LYS A 122 -20.22 -15.07 -2.07
C LYS A 122 -20.68 -14.28 -3.31
N ILE A 123 -20.10 -13.09 -3.52
CA ILE A 123 -20.36 -12.27 -4.70
C ILE A 123 -19.48 -12.78 -5.84
N LYS A 124 -20.10 -13.13 -6.97
CA LYS A 124 -19.41 -13.72 -8.14
C LYS A 124 -18.99 -12.69 -9.19
N THR A 125 -19.72 -11.57 -9.27
CA THR A 125 -19.50 -10.54 -10.29
C THR A 125 -19.54 -9.18 -9.62
N VAL A 126 -18.57 -8.32 -9.94
CA VAL A 126 -18.46 -6.95 -9.42
C VAL A 126 -18.18 -5.99 -10.57
N GLY A 127 -18.64 -4.75 -10.45
CA GLY A 127 -18.17 -3.65 -11.30
C GLY A 127 -16.78 -3.19 -10.85
N LEU A 128 -15.86 -3.02 -11.81
CA LEU A 128 -14.53 -2.44 -11.56
C LEU A 128 -14.50 -0.98 -12.02
N LEU A 129 -14.31 -0.07 -11.07
CA LEU A 129 -14.11 1.35 -11.32
C LEU A 129 -12.67 1.73 -10.96
N GLY A 130 -12.01 2.48 -11.83
CA GLY A 130 -10.62 2.87 -11.62
C GLY A 130 -10.07 3.70 -12.77
N SER A 131 -8.78 4.04 -12.68
CA SER A 131 -8.07 4.67 -13.79
C SER A 131 -8.09 3.74 -15.02
N PRO A 132 -8.05 4.27 -16.25
CA PRO A 132 -8.07 3.45 -17.47
C PRO A 132 -6.99 2.38 -17.49
N VAL A 133 -5.79 2.70 -16.97
CA VAL A 133 -4.67 1.74 -16.87
C VAL A 133 -5.01 0.61 -15.90
N LEU A 134 -5.51 0.92 -14.71
CA LEU A 134 -5.89 -0.11 -13.72
C LEU A 134 -6.95 -1.06 -14.29
N VAL A 135 -7.99 -0.51 -14.93
CA VAL A 135 -9.09 -1.31 -15.49
C VAL A 135 -8.61 -2.19 -16.65
N LYS A 136 -7.65 -1.71 -17.45
CA LYS A 136 -7.09 -2.48 -18.57
C LYS A 136 -6.22 -3.63 -18.11
N GLU A 137 -5.41 -3.44 -17.07
CA GLU A 137 -4.45 -4.46 -16.59
C GLU A 137 -5.09 -5.52 -15.67
N LEU A 138 -6.30 -5.27 -15.14
CA LEU A 138 -7.03 -6.18 -14.24
C LEU A 138 -8.22 -6.90 -14.91
N ARG A 139 -8.41 -6.73 -16.22
CA ARG A 139 -9.35 -7.50 -17.04
C ARG A 139 -8.68 -8.76 -17.55
#